data_AF-A0A168QA50-F1
#
_entry.id   AF-A0A168QA50-F1
#
_cell.length_a   1.000
_cell.length_b   1.000
_cell.length_c   1.000
_cell.angle_alpha   90.00
_cell.angle_beta   90.00
_cell.angle_gamma   90.00
#
_symmetry.space_group_name_H-M   'P 1'
#
loop_
_entity.id
_entity.type
_entity.pdbx_description
1 polymer ?
#
loop_
_entity_poly.entity_id
_entity_poly.type
_entity_poly.pdbx_seq_one_letter_code
_entity_poly.pdbx_strand_id
1 'polypeptide(L)'
;MNTQRTARLPPDVNRVLFVRNLPFKITTEEMYEVFGKYGAIRQIRVGNAQDTRGTAFVVFEDIFDAKNACEHLQGFNILGRYLIVLYYQQNKITKKMNLQKKEDELKEMKARYGVDDE
;
A
#
# COMPACT_ATOMS: atom_id res chain seq x y z
N MET A 1 -13.32 -23.92 27.21
CA MET A 1 -13.51 -24.00 25.75
C MET A 1 -13.32 -22.60 25.19
N ASN A 2 -12.23 -22.32 24.48
CA ASN A 2 -12.15 -21.18 23.57
C ASN A 2 -11.17 -21.55 22.46
N THR A 3 -11.70 -22.18 21.42
CA THR A 3 -11.00 -22.59 20.21
C THR A 3 -10.36 -21.38 19.54
N GLN A 4 -9.04 -21.22 19.73
CA GLN A 4 -8.24 -20.38 18.84
C GLN A 4 -8.33 -20.99 17.44
N ARG A 5 -9.11 -20.38 16.56
CA ARG A 5 -9.02 -20.61 15.12
C ARG A 5 -7.71 -19.99 14.62
N THR A 6 -6.57 -20.58 14.92
CA THR A 6 -5.29 -20.17 14.34
C THR A 6 -5.09 -20.89 13.02
N ALA A 7 -5.90 -20.55 12.02
CA ALA A 7 -5.53 -20.80 10.65
C ALA A 7 -4.30 -19.93 10.36
N ARG A 8 -3.10 -20.53 10.38
CA ARG A 8 -1.85 -19.82 10.08
C ARG A 8 -1.90 -19.32 8.64
N LEU A 9 -2.01 -18.02 8.47
CA LEU A 9 -1.94 -17.37 7.17
C LEU A 9 -0.49 -17.38 6.64
N PRO A 10 -0.29 -17.38 5.31
CA PRO A 10 1.04 -17.29 4.70
C PRO A 10 1.81 -16.07 5.22
N PRO A 11 3.16 -16.13 5.30
CA PRO A 11 3.99 -15.04 5.84
C PRO A 11 3.86 -13.74 5.03
N ASP A 12 3.41 -13.82 3.77
CA ASP A 12 3.19 -12.67 2.90
C ASP A 12 1.87 -11.93 3.17
N VAL A 13 0.94 -12.52 3.93
CA VAL A 13 -0.34 -11.90 4.26
C VAL A 13 -0.14 -10.85 5.34
N ASN A 14 -0.69 -9.67 5.11
CA ASN A 14 -0.58 -8.54 6.02
C ASN A 14 -1.94 -7.87 6.21
N ARG A 15 -2.17 -7.28 7.40
CA ARG A 15 -3.34 -6.44 7.71
C ARG A 15 -3.38 -5.15 6.89
N VAL A 16 -2.20 -4.75 6.39
CA VAL A 16 -2.05 -3.57 5.55
C VAL A 16 -2.08 -4.01 4.08
N LEU A 17 -2.99 -3.43 3.32
CA LEU A 17 -3.07 -3.56 1.88
C LEU A 17 -2.54 -2.29 1.21
N PHE A 18 -1.80 -2.48 0.12
CA PHE A 18 -1.37 -1.44 -0.79
C PHE A 18 -2.22 -1.51 -2.05
N VAL A 19 -2.97 -0.44 -2.30
CA VAL A 19 -3.89 -0.30 -3.42
C VAL A 19 -3.26 0.62 -4.45
N ARG A 20 -3.26 0.20 -5.72
CA ARG A 20 -2.77 0.98 -6.86
C ARG A 20 -3.83 1.09 -7.94
N ASN A 21 -3.58 2.00 -8.88
CA ASN A 21 -4.45 2.31 -10.00
C ASN A 21 -5.80 2.88 -9.57
N LEU A 22 -5.82 3.59 -8.43
CA LEU A 22 -7.02 4.27 -7.97
C LEU A 22 -7.39 5.42 -8.92
N PRO A 23 -8.70 5.66 -9.13
CA PRO A 23 -9.15 6.88 -9.78
C PRO A 23 -8.67 8.11 -9.01
N PHE A 24 -8.15 9.11 -9.71
CA PHE A 24 -7.65 10.32 -9.06
C PHE A 24 -8.73 11.17 -8.37
N LYS A 25 -10.00 10.88 -8.65
CA LYS A 25 -11.16 11.54 -8.05
C LYS A 25 -11.77 10.73 -6.90
N ILE A 26 -11.20 9.58 -6.52
CA ILE A 26 -11.76 8.77 -5.45
C ILE A 26 -11.66 9.52 -4.11
N THR A 27 -12.75 9.53 -3.36
CA THR A 27 -12.79 10.13 -2.03
C THR A 27 -12.45 9.08 -0.97
N THR A 28 -12.04 9.54 0.21
CA THR A 28 -11.78 8.65 1.34
C THR A 28 -13.05 7.91 1.76
N GLU A 29 -14.22 8.55 1.66
CA GLU A 29 -15.53 7.96 1.98
C GLU A 29 -15.83 6.75 1.11
N GLU A 30 -15.68 6.87 -0.21
CA GLU A 30 -15.85 5.77 -1.16
C GLU A 30 -14.87 4.61 -0.85
N MET A 31 -13.64 4.93 -0.41
CA MET A 31 -12.69 3.90 0.03
C MET A 31 -13.20 3.17 1.28
N TYR A 32 -13.76 3.88 2.26
CA TYR A 32 -14.37 3.24 3.43
C TYR A 32 -15.58 2.38 3.05
N GLU A 33 -16.40 2.81 2.10
CA GLU A 33 -17.57 2.03 1.64
C GLU A 33 -17.18 0.77 0.87
N VAL A 34 -16.15 0.84 0.03
CA VAL A 34 -15.68 -0.32 -0.76
C VAL A 34 -14.95 -1.32 0.15
N PHE A 35 -13.97 -0.85 0.93
CA PHE A 35 -13.14 -1.73 1.75
C PHE A 35 -13.85 -2.16 3.05
N GLY A 36 -14.76 -1.32 3.58
CA GLY A 36 -15.45 -1.58 4.84
C GLY A 36 -16.46 -2.72 4.77
N LYS A 37 -16.90 -3.10 3.56
CA LYS A 37 -17.72 -4.30 3.32
C LYS A 37 -17.02 -5.60 3.71
N TYR A 38 -15.70 -5.61 3.76
CA TYR A 38 -14.90 -6.79 4.03
C TYR A 38 -14.44 -6.89 5.49
N GLY A 39 -14.53 -5.79 6.26
CA GLY A 39 -14.12 -5.77 7.65
C GLY A 39 -13.88 -4.38 8.22
N ALA A 40 -13.56 -4.32 9.50
CA ALA A 40 -13.31 -3.06 10.20
C ALA A 40 -11.99 -2.45 9.75
N ILE A 41 -12.05 -1.20 9.28
CA ILE A 41 -10.88 -0.45 8.83
C ILE A 41 -10.34 0.38 9.99
N ARG A 42 -9.05 0.18 10.27
CA ARG A 42 -8.30 0.97 11.25
C ARG A 42 -7.92 2.34 10.69
N GLN A 43 -7.41 2.36 9.45
CA GLN A 43 -6.93 3.59 8.83
C GLN A 43 -6.84 3.44 7.30
N ILE A 44 -7.19 4.50 6.58
CA ILE A 44 -6.89 4.66 5.15
C ILE A 44 -5.96 5.85 4.98
N ARG A 45 -4.89 5.68 4.19
CA ARG A 45 -3.98 6.75 3.77
C ARG A 45 -3.91 6.79 2.25
N VAL A 46 -4.43 7.85 1.65
CA VAL A 46 -4.37 8.07 0.20
C VAL A 46 -3.12 8.89 -0.13
N GLY A 47 -2.38 8.46 -1.16
CA GLY A 47 -1.22 9.20 -1.68
C GLY A 47 -1.67 10.47 -2.39
N ASN A 48 -1.20 11.62 -1.92
CA ASN A 48 -1.53 12.95 -2.45
C ASN A 48 -0.36 13.62 -3.20
N ALA A 49 0.85 13.06 -3.14
CA ALA A 49 2.01 13.60 -3.84
C ALA A 49 2.00 13.19 -5.32
N GLN A 50 2.76 13.90 -6.17
CA GLN A 50 2.83 13.63 -7.60
C GLN A 50 3.21 12.17 -7.91
N ASP A 51 4.16 11.60 -7.16
CA ASP A 51 4.62 10.23 -7.31
C ASP A 51 3.72 9.17 -6.66
N THR A 52 2.86 9.55 -5.72
CA THR A 52 2.01 8.62 -4.96
C THR A 52 0.53 8.72 -5.30
N ARG A 53 0.15 9.65 -6.18
CA ARG A 53 -1.23 9.87 -6.60
C ARG A 53 -1.80 8.61 -7.26
N GLY A 54 -3.01 8.23 -6.86
CA GLY A 54 -3.64 6.98 -7.35
C GLY A 54 -3.14 5.72 -6.63
N THR A 55 -2.45 5.89 -5.49
CA THR A 55 -2.14 4.80 -4.57
C THR A 55 -2.73 5.07 -3.19
N ALA A 56 -3.00 4.02 -2.42
CA ALA A 56 -3.46 4.13 -1.05
C ALA A 56 -2.96 2.96 -0.20
N PHE A 57 -2.86 3.18 1.10
CA PHE A 57 -2.69 2.13 2.09
C PHE A 57 -3.98 1.99 2.90
N VAL A 58 -4.51 0.77 2.97
CA VAL A 58 -5.69 0.42 3.76
C VAL A 58 -5.24 -0.52 4.87
N VAL A 59 -5.50 -0.13 6.11
CA VAL A 59 -5.15 -0.92 7.30
C VAL A 59 -6.43 -1.48 7.88
N PHE A 60 -6.58 -2.80 7.88
CA PHE A 60 -7.66 -3.49 8.57
C PHE A 60 -7.30 -3.77 10.02
N GLU A 61 -8.31 -3.89 10.87
CA GLU A 61 -8.13 -4.34 12.26
C GLU A 61 -7.73 -5.82 12.29
N ASP A 62 -8.37 -6.65 11.47
CA ASP A 62 -8.14 -8.09 11.37
C ASP A 62 -7.41 -8.49 10.07
N ILE A 63 -6.59 -9.55 10.15
CA ILE A 63 -5.78 -10.04 9.03
C ILE A 63 -6.59 -10.89 8.03
N PHE A 64 -7.62 -11.59 8.49
CA PHE A 64 -8.51 -12.36 7.65
C PHE A 64 -9.40 -11.43 6.81
N ASP A 65 -9.83 -10.30 7.37
CA ASP A 65 -10.56 -9.25 6.66
C ASP A 65 -9.71 -8.66 5.52
N ALA A 66 -8.44 -8.34 5.82
CA ALA A 66 -7.50 -7.88 4.80
C ALA A 66 -7.28 -8.92 3.70
N LYS A 67 -7.21 -10.22 4.06
CA LYS A 67 -7.12 -11.30 3.07
C LYS A 67 -8.34 -11.35 2.17
N ASN A 68 -9.52 -11.31 2.78
CA ASN A 68 -10.78 -11.37 2.07
C ASN A 68 -10.92 -10.18 1.11
N ALA A 69 -10.60 -8.97 1.57
CA ALA A 69 -10.58 -7.77 0.75
C ALA A 69 -9.59 -7.88 -0.41
N CYS A 70 -8.38 -8.40 -0.17
CA CYS A 70 -7.36 -8.56 -1.20
C CYS A 70 -7.80 -9.50 -2.32
N GLU A 71 -8.43 -10.63 -2.00
CA GLU A 71 -8.87 -11.63 -2.99
C GLU A 71 -10.03 -11.12 -3.84
N HIS A 72 -10.96 -10.37 -3.25
CA HIS A 72 -12.19 -9.93 -3.94
C HIS A 72 -12.06 -8.57 -4.64
N LEU A 73 -11.21 -7.67 -4.12
CA LEU A 73 -11.02 -6.34 -4.71
C LEU A 73 -9.89 -6.29 -5.74
N GLN A 74 -9.12 -7.37 -5.87
CA GLN A 74 -8.13 -7.49 -6.94
C GLN A 74 -8.82 -7.46 -8.30
N GLY A 75 -8.48 -6.48 -9.13
CA GLY A 75 -9.12 -6.30 -10.44
C GLY A 75 -10.54 -5.75 -10.35
N PHE A 76 -10.96 -5.18 -9.22
CA PHE A 76 -12.28 -4.53 -9.13
C PHE A 76 -12.30 -3.24 -9.96
N ASN A 77 -13.32 -3.04 -10.78
CA ASN A 77 -13.43 -1.85 -11.64
C ASN A 77 -14.11 -0.70 -10.89
N ILE A 78 -13.38 0.40 -10.70
CA ILE A 78 -13.91 1.66 -10.18
C ILE A 78 -13.68 2.76 -11.22
N LEU A 79 -14.77 3.38 -11.69
CA LEU A 79 -14.74 4.50 -12.64
C LEU A 79 -13.88 4.22 -13.89
N GLY A 80 -13.92 2.98 -14.40
CA GLY A 80 -13.16 2.57 -15.59
C GLY A 80 -11.70 2.19 -15.30
N ARG A 81 -11.30 2.06 -14.04
CA ARG A 81 -9.97 1.60 -13.64
C ARG A 81 -10.06 0.33 -12.79
N TYR A 82 -9.26 -0.66 -13.18
CA TYR A 82 -9.13 -1.90 -12.44
C TYR A 82 -8.14 -1.74 -11.29
N LEU A 83 -8.61 -1.93 -10.05
CA LEU A 83 -7.78 -1.83 -8.88
C LEU A 83 -6.72 -2.94 -8.85
N ILE A 84 -5.55 -2.58 -8.33
CA ILE A 84 -4.51 -3.55 -8.01
C ILE A 84 -4.33 -3.51 -6.49
N VAL A 85 -4.65 -4.60 -5.82
CA VAL A 85 -4.58 -4.74 -4.36
C VAL A 85 -3.48 -5.75 -4.03
N LEU A 86 -2.51 -5.31 -3.25
CA LEU A 86 -1.34 -6.10 -2.87
C LEU A 86 -1.19 -6.08 -1.35
N TYR A 87 -0.68 -7.16 -0.76
CA TYR A 87 -0.25 -7.09 0.64
C TYR A 87 0.93 -6.14 0.79
N TYR A 88 0.93 -5.40 1.88
CA TYR A 88 2.03 -4.52 2.22
C TYR A 88 3.29 -5.33 2.56
N GLN A 89 4.32 -5.16 1.74
CA GLN A 89 5.64 -5.78 1.94
C GLN A 89 6.65 -4.73 2.43
N GLN A 90 6.78 -4.61 3.76
CA GLN A 90 7.70 -3.67 4.42
C GLN A 90 9.12 -3.73 3.81
N ASN A 91 9.68 -4.94 3.63
CA ASN A 91 11.05 -5.11 3.15
C ASN A 91 11.29 -4.56 1.73
N LYS A 92 10.30 -4.65 0.83
CA LYS A 92 10.46 -4.11 -0.53
C LYS A 92 10.38 -2.58 -0.54
N ILE A 93 9.54 -2.01 0.32
CA ILE A 93 9.31 -0.57 0.40
C ILE A 93 10.47 0.13 1.12
N THR A 94 10.94 -0.41 2.25
CA THR A 94 12.10 0.13 2.97
C THR A 94 13.38 0.05 2.14
N LYS A 95 13.56 -1.02 1.35
CA LYS A 95 14.72 -1.15 0.45
C LYS A 95 14.72 -0.08 -0.64
N LYS A 96 13.57 0.22 -1.25
CA LYS A 96 13.43 1.31 -2.22
C LYS A 96 13.66 2.69 -1.59
N MET A 97 13.08 2.96 -0.42
CA MET A 97 13.29 4.23 0.28
C MET A 97 14.76 4.46 0.66
N ASN A 98 15.43 3.44 1.19
CA ASN A 98 16.84 3.55 1.55
C ASN A 98 17.74 3.75 0.32
N LEU A 99 17.42 3.12 -0.81
CA LEU A 99 18.17 3.32 -2.06
C LEU A 99 18.01 4.76 -2.57
N GLN A 100 16.77 5.25 -2.64
CA GLN A 100 16.46 6.62 -3.05
C GLN A 100 17.17 7.66 -2.18
N LYS A 101 17.16 7.47 -0.86
CA LYS A 101 17.82 8.38 0.09
C LYS A 101 19.33 8.40 -0.12
N LYS A 102 19.93 7.22 -0.34
CA LYS A 102 21.36 7.08 -0.57
C LYS A 102 21.80 7.66 -1.92
N GLU A 103 20.95 7.56 -2.95
CA GLU A 103 21.18 8.21 -4.25
C GLU A 103 21.11 9.75 -4.13
N ASP A 104 20.16 10.27 -3.36
CA ASP A 104 20.02 11.72 -3.13
C ASP A 104 21.20 12.27 -2.32
N GLU A 105 21.60 11.58 -1.24
CA GLU A 105 22.80 11.90 -0.45
C GLU A 105 24.08 11.84 -1.31
N LEU A 106 24.20 10.85 -2.20
CA LEU A 106 25.34 10.73 -3.11
C LEU A 106 25.35 11.84 -4.15
N LYS A 107 24.18 12.23 -4.68
CA LYS A 107 24.05 13.34 -5.63
C LYS A 107 24.40 14.67 -4.97
N GLU A 108 23.94 14.90 -3.74
CA GLU A 108 24.27 16.11 -2.98
C GLU A 108 25.75 16.15 -2.58
N MET A 109 26.32 15.00 -2.22
CA MET A 109 27.76 14.87 -1.96
C MET A 109 28.58 15.15 -3.23
N LYS A 110 28.21 14.56 -4.37
CA LYS A 110 28.90 14.81 -5.65
C LYS A 110 28.84 16.29 -6.05
N ALA A 111 27.68 16.94 -5.88
CA ALA A 111 27.52 18.37 -6.13
C ALA A 111 28.34 19.24 -5.16
N ARG A 112 28.44 18.87 -3.88
CA ARG A 112 29.22 19.61 -2.87
C ARG A 112 30.73 19.55 -3.13
N TYR A 113 31.22 18.41 -3.61
CA TYR A 113 32.65 18.20 -3.84
C TYR A 113 33.06 18.42 -5.31
N GLY A 114 32.14 18.85 -6.18
CA GLY A 114 32.45 19.23 -7.57
C GLY A 114 33.04 18.09 -8.41
N VAL A 115 32.68 16.84 -8.10
CA VAL A 115 33.08 15.66 -8.87
C VAL A 115 32.01 15.39 -9.92
N ASP A 116 32.20 15.94 -11.11
CA ASP A 116 31.52 15.50 -12.33
C ASP A 116 32.20 14.22 -12.83
N ASP A 117 31.39 13.18 -13.14
CA ASP A 117 31.86 11.99 -13.85
C ASP A 117 32.20 12.42 -15.29
N GLU A 118 33.49 12.57 -15.60
CA GLU A 118 34.00 12.70 -16.97
C GLU A 118 33.92 11.37 -17.73
#